data_AF-A0A0R2PDH9-F1
#
_entry.id   AF-A0A0R2PDH9-F1
#
_cell.length_a   1.000
_cell.length_b   1.000
_cell.length_c   1.000
_cell.angle_alpha   90.00
_cell.angle_beta   90.00
_cell.angle_gamma   90.00
#
_symmetry.space_group_name_H-M   'P 1'
#
loop_
_entity.id
_entity.type
_entity.pdbx_description
1 polymer ?
#
loop_
_entity_poly.entity_id
_entity_poly.type
_entity_poly.pdbx_seq_one_letter_code
_entity_poly.pdbx_strand_id
1 'polypeptide(L)'
;MKKLNVGLIGAGFMGKAHSLAYVAMPMFFWPAPAIPVRKTIVDVSDSIAAEAAQRFGFEKSTSNWRSVVEDPEIDIIDIATPNHLHAEIAIAAAEAGKHIISEKPLARSGDEAKTMYDAVKNAGIVHMVAFNYRRTPAVALAKKYINEGAIGDVLNFRGTYLQDWSADPDGPLSWRFQKSIAGSGSLGDIGTHVVDMARFLCGEITQVNTQLKTWVKTRPLQAGGVDKLGASTKDSTAPRGEVDVDDEVLSLLEFQNGAIGSLEATRNAHGRNNFLTFEIHGTLGSIYFNYERRDELQVAFATDQADRKGFRTVYTGPAHPYGEGLWPIPALGIGYGETKIIETYDFVKAIMDGGEVSPNFKDGYQINLIADAMAASSQSRSWTPVQIVK
;
A
#
# COMPACT_ATOMS: atom_id res chain seq x y z
N MET A 1 26.94 -7.67 -12.04
CA MET A 1 25.64 -7.61 -11.34
C MET A 1 24.54 -7.85 -12.37
N LYS A 2 23.56 -8.72 -12.08
CA LYS A 2 22.47 -9.06 -13.02
C LYS A 2 21.63 -7.81 -13.29
N LYS A 3 21.17 -7.61 -14.53
CA LYS A 3 20.14 -6.61 -14.87
C LYS A 3 18.78 -7.29 -14.85
N LEU A 4 17.76 -6.61 -14.35
CA LEU A 4 16.37 -7.07 -14.38
C LEU A 4 15.52 -6.06 -15.15
N ASN A 5 15.00 -6.46 -16.29
CA ASN A 5 14.19 -5.60 -17.15
C ASN A 5 12.75 -5.51 -16.61
N VAL A 6 12.31 -4.28 -16.37
CA VAL A 6 10.99 -3.97 -15.82
C VAL A 6 10.04 -3.48 -16.91
N GLY A 7 8.88 -4.12 -16.98
CA GLY A 7 7.69 -3.64 -17.68
C GLY A 7 6.72 -2.96 -16.71
N LEU A 8 6.55 -1.63 -16.80
CA LEU A 8 5.60 -0.88 -15.97
C LEU A 8 4.28 -0.67 -16.71
N ILE A 9 3.18 -1.14 -16.15
CA ILE A 9 1.83 -1.04 -16.73
C ILE A 9 1.00 -0.03 -15.94
N GLY A 10 0.75 1.13 -16.56
CA GLY A 10 0.11 2.29 -15.95
C GLY A 10 1.12 3.39 -15.62
N ALA A 11 1.08 4.51 -16.36
CA ALA A 11 2.04 5.60 -16.18
C ALA A 11 1.47 6.83 -15.46
N GLY A 12 0.35 6.68 -14.74
CA GLY A 12 -0.28 7.73 -13.94
C GLY A 12 0.64 8.30 -12.85
N PHE A 13 0.07 8.95 -11.82
CA PHE A 13 0.91 9.62 -10.82
C PHE A 13 1.90 8.67 -10.11
N MET A 14 1.56 7.39 -9.96
CA MET A 14 2.43 6.36 -9.41
C MET A 14 3.60 6.00 -10.32
N GLY A 15 3.47 6.16 -11.65
CA GLY A 15 4.55 5.88 -12.60
C GLY A 15 5.83 6.64 -12.27
N LYS A 16 5.72 7.89 -11.81
CA LYS A 16 6.84 8.68 -11.25
C LYS A 16 7.55 7.96 -10.10
N ALA A 17 6.80 7.47 -9.11
CA ALA A 17 7.35 6.95 -7.87
C ALA A 17 8.02 5.59 -8.07
N HIS A 18 7.41 4.72 -8.88
CA HIS A 18 8.01 3.44 -9.28
C HIS A 18 9.29 3.65 -10.10
N SER A 19 9.25 4.57 -11.08
CA SER A 19 10.42 4.90 -11.90
C SER A 19 11.59 5.46 -11.08
N LEU A 20 11.29 6.32 -10.10
CA LEU A 20 12.28 6.82 -9.14
C LEU A 20 12.95 5.65 -8.41
N ALA A 21 12.16 4.70 -7.90
CA ALA A 21 12.66 3.60 -7.10
C ALA A 21 13.60 2.68 -7.90
N TYR A 22 13.27 2.35 -9.15
CA TYR A 22 14.13 1.53 -10.01
C TYR A 22 15.51 2.15 -10.26
N VAL A 23 15.57 3.48 -10.39
CA VAL A 23 16.84 4.20 -10.61
C VAL A 23 17.62 4.38 -9.32
N ALA A 24 16.93 4.78 -8.25
CA ALA A 24 17.58 5.19 -7.01
C ALA A 24 17.97 4.02 -6.12
N MET A 25 17.28 2.87 -6.19
CA MET A 25 17.59 1.70 -5.36
C MET A 25 19.08 1.31 -5.36
N PRO A 26 19.76 1.11 -6.50
CA PRO A 26 21.18 0.77 -6.50
C PRO A 26 22.11 1.91 -6.06
N MET A 27 21.61 3.16 -5.97
CA MET A 27 22.37 4.29 -5.42
C MET A 27 22.33 4.31 -3.89
N PHE A 28 21.21 3.87 -3.31
CA PHE A 28 20.98 3.82 -1.86
C PHE A 28 21.53 2.52 -1.26
N PHE A 29 21.24 1.37 -1.88
CA PHE A 29 21.67 0.06 -1.40
C PHE A 29 22.77 -0.51 -2.29
N TRP A 30 24.02 -0.46 -1.81
CA TRP A 30 25.20 -0.90 -2.56
C TRP A 30 26.12 -1.82 -1.73
N PRO A 31 26.62 -2.96 -2.29
CA PRO A 31 26.33 -3.50 -3.62
C PRO A 31 24.87 -3.93 -3.75
N ALA A 32 24.21 -3.51 -4.83
CA ALA A 32 22.80 -3.83 -5.05
C ALA A 32 22.61 -5.33 -5.36
N PRO A 33 21.46 -5.93 -5.00
CA PRO A 33 21.16 -7.32 -5.36
C PRO A 33 21.13 -7.53 -6.88
N ALA A 34 20.52 -6.60 -7.62
CA ALA A 34 20.55 -6.50 -9.07
C ALA A 34 20.32 -5.05 -9.51
N ILE A 35 20.45 -4.77 -10.81
CA ILE A 35 20.15 -3.47 -11.41
C ILE A 35 18.80 -3.52 -12.13
N PRO A 36 17.74 -2.90 -11.59
CA PRO A 36 16.48 -2.73 -12.33
C PRO A 36 16.68 -1.82 -13.54
N VAL A 37 16.14 -2.22 -14.68
CA VAL A 37 16.17 -1.47 -15.94
C VAL A 37 14.74 -1.11 -16.31
N ARG A 38 14.46 0.18 -16.46
CA ARG A 38 13.18 0.70 -16.95
C ARG A 38 13.05 0.37 -18.44
N LYS A 39 12.57 -0.85 -18.76
CA LYS A 39 12.64 -1.42 -20.10
C LYS A 39 11.46 -1.01 -20.96
N THR A 40 10.23 -1.22 -20.49
CA THR A 40 9.03 -0.86 -21.26
C THR A 40 7.96 -0.27 -20.35
N ILE A 41 7.31 0.80 -20.79
CA ILE A 41 6.16 1.39 -20.09
C ILE A 41 4.91 1.30 -20.94
N VAL A 42 3.77 1.09 -20.28
CA VAL A 42 2.46 0.92 -20.92
C VAL A 42 1.47 1.94 -20.38
N ASP A 43 0.68 2.52 -21.29
CA ASP A 43 -0.48 3.35 -20.93
C ASP A 43 -1.60 3.19 -21.97
N VAL A 44 -2.74 3.85 -21.76
CA VAL A 44 -3.99 3.65 -22.52
C VAL A 44 -3.90 3.98 -24.01
N SER A 45 -2.88 4.73 -24.45
CA SER A 45 -2.60 5.00 -25.85
C SER A 45 -1.09 5.10 -26.11
N ASP A 46 -0.66 4.81 -27.34
CA ASP A 46 0.76 4.86 -27.70
C ASP A 46 1.36 6.27 -27.51
N SER A 47 0.56 7.32 -27.70
CA SER A 47 1.00 8.70 -27.48
C SER A 47 1.29 8.98 -26.01
N ILE A 48 0.40 8.53 -25.11
CA ILE A 48 0.57 8.72 -23.65
C ILE A 48 1.73 7.85 -23.16
N ALA A 49 1.84 6.61 -23.65
CA ALA A 49 2.94 5.72 -23.30
C ALA A 49 4.30 6.27 -23.76
N ALA A 50 4.38 6.85 -24.97
CA ALA A 50 5.60 7.47 -25.49
C ALA A 50 6.01 8.71 -24.68
N GLU A 51 5.05 9.58 -24.34
CA GLU A 51 5.31 10.72 -23.45
C GLU A 51 5.82 10.24 -22.08
N ALA A 52 5.17 9.22 -21.51
CA ALA A 52 5.57 8.64 -20.25
C ALA A 52 6.97 8.01 -20.29
N ALA A 53 7.33 7.32 -21.38
CA ALA A 53 8.67 6.78 -21.56
C ALA A 53 9.74 7.87 -21.58
N GLN A 54 9.49 8.97 -22.31
CA GLN A 54 10.38 10.12 -22.31
C GLN A 54 10.49 10.74 -20.91
N ARG A 55 9.35 10.97 -20.26
CA ARG A 55 9.28 11.62 -18.94
C ARG A 55 9.95 10.80 -17.84
N PHE A 56 9.77 9.48 -17.86
CA PHE A 56 10.20 8.58 -16.80
C PHE A 56 11.44 7.76 -17.15
N GLY A 57 12.01 7.94 -18.36
CA GLY A 57 13.26 7.32 -18.78
C GLY A 57 13.17 5.81 -19.06
N PHE A 58 12.12 5.37 -19.74
CA PHE A 58 11.98 3.99 -20.24
C PHE A 58 12.51 3.86 -21.67
N GLU A 59 13.09 2.70 -22.01
CA GLU A 59 13.66 2.44 -23.34
C GLU A 59 12.59 2.25 -24.44
N LYS A 60 11.50 1.56 -24.13
CA LYS A 60 10.38 1.28 -25.04
C LYS A 60 9.06 1.75 -24.43
N SER A 61 8.06 1.96 -25.27
CA SER A 61 6.68 2.27 -24.88
C SER A 61 5.69 1.54 -25.76
N THR A 62 4.52 1.20 -25.23
CA THR A 62 3.40 0.64 -26.00
C THR A 62 2.07 0.91 -25.32
N SER A 63 0.95 0.80 -26.03
CA SER A 63 -0.39 0.74 -25.46
C SER A 63 -0.90 -0.68 -25.20
N ASN A 64 -0.17 -1.70 -25.63
CA ASN A 64 -0.56 -3.09 -25.47
C ASN A 64 0.21 -3.73 -24.31
N TRP A 65 -0.44 -3.90 -23.16
CA TRP A 65 0.23 -4.53 -22.00
C TRP A 65 0.58 -6.02 -22.24
N ARG A 66 -0.18 -6.72 -23.11
CA ARG A 66 0.08 -8.15 -23.39
C ARG A 66 1.41 -8.37 -24.08
N SER A 67 1.81 -7.48 -24.99
CA SER A 67 3.11 -7.60 -25.67
C SER A 67 4.28 -7.46 -24.71
N VAL A 68 4.11 -6.74 -23.59
CA VAL A 68 5.14 -6.61 -22.54
C VAL A 68 5.21 -7.88 -21.68
N VAL A 69 4.06 -8.47 -21.35
CA VAL A 69 4.00 -9.75 -20.63
C VAL A 69 4.62 -10.89 -21.46
N GLU A 70 4.37 -10.90 -22.77
CA GLU A 70 4.89 -11.89 -23.71
C GLU A 70 6.36 -11.67 -24.11
N ASP A 71 6.94 -10.50 -23.85
CA ASP A 71 8.33 -10.18 -24.21
C ASP A 71 9.31 -11.04 -23.37
N PRO A 72 10.11 -11.94 -23.99
CA PRO A 72 11.07 -12.76 -23.26
C PRO A 72 12.21 -11.94 -22.62
N GLU A 73 12.43 -10.69 -23.03
CA GLU A 73 13.41 -9.80 -22.41
C GLU A 73 12.95 -9.25 -21.05
N ILE A 74 11.65 -9.26 -20.73
CA ILE A 74 11.11 -8.69 -19.48
C ILE A 74 11.24 -9.71 -18.34
N ASP A 75 11.78 -9.28 -17.20
CA ASP A 75 11.92 -10.10 -15.98
C ASP A 75 10.83 -9.79 -14.95
N ILE A 76 10.42 -8.52 -14.86
CA ILE A 76 9.50 -7.99 -13.85
C ILE A 76 8.32 -7.28 -14.53
N ILE A 77 7.11 -7.57 -14.06
CA ILE A 77 5.90 -6.81 -14.37
C ILE A 77 5.49 -5.99 -13.14
N ASP A 78 5.44 -4.67 -13.30
CA ASP A 78 4.96 -3.71 -12.31
C ASP A 78 3.57 -3.21 -12.72
N ILE A 79 2.57 -3.53 -11.90
CA ILE A 79 1.16 -3.26 -12.19
C ILE A 79 0.72 -2.05 -11.37
N ALA A 80 0.58 -0.90 -12.04
CA ALA A 80 0.19 0.39 -11.44
C ALA A 80 -1.10 0.95 -12.07
N THR A 81 -2.00 0.06 -12.50
CA THR A 81 -3.31 0.38 -13.09
C THR A 81 -4.38 0.60 -12.00
N PRO A 82 -5.62 1.01 -12.36
CA PRO A 82 -6.75 0.91 -11.44
C PRO A 82 -7.13 -0.55 -11.13
N ASN A 83 -7.71 -0.78 -9.95
CA ASN A 83 -7.90 -2.09 -9.32
C ASN A 83 -8.50 -3.18 -10.24
N HIS A 84 -9.47 -2.82 -11.08
CA HIS A 84 -10.14 -3.76 -11.98
C HIS A 84 -9.25 -4.51 -12.99
N LEU A 85 -8.03 -4.03 -13.25
CA LEU A 85 -7.11 -4.64 -14.21
C LEU A 85 -6.03 -5.48 -13.54
N HIS A 86 -5.89 -5.42 -12.21
CA HIS A 86 -4.80 -6.11 -11.51
C HIS A 86 -4.80 -7.61 -11.79
N ALA A 87 -5.97 -8.25 -11.70
CA ALA A 87 -6.07 -9.70 -11.78
C ALA A 87 -5.72 -10.24 -13.17
N GLU A 88 -6.30 -9.66 -14.22
CA GLU A 88 -6.04 -10.10 -15.59
C GLU A 88 -4.55 -9.99 -15.95
N ILE A 89 -3.93 -8.86 -15.58
CA ILE A 89 -2.51 -8.61 -15.88
C ILE A 89 -1.62 -9.52 -15.04
N ALA A 90 -1.89 -9.66 -13.74
CA ALA A 90 -1.06 -10.46 -12.84
C ALA A 90 -1.11 -11.96 -13.17
N ILE A 91 -2.28 -12.48 -13.52
CA ILE A 91 -2.43 -13.89 -13.91
C ILE A 91 -1.64 -14.16 -15.19
N ALA A 92 -1.78 -13.31 -16.22
CA ALA A 92 -1.01 -13.45 -17.46
C ALA A 92 0.51 -13.36 -17.22
N ALA A 93 0.95 -12.42 -16.36
CA ALA A 93 2.35 -12.29 -15.97
C ALA A 93 2.89 -13.53 -15.24
N ALA A 94 2.07 -14.13 -14.36
CA ALA A 94 2.43 -15.34 -13.64
C ALA A 94 2.54 -16.55 -14.58
N GLU A 95 1.59 -16.71 -15.52
CA GLU A 95 1.63 -17.75 -16.55
C GLU A 95 2.85 -17.61 -17.47
N ALA A 96 3.32 -16.38 -17.72
CA ALA A 96 4.55 -16.10 -18.45
C ALA A 96 5.83 -16.21 -17.60
N GLY A 97 5.72 -16.58 -16.31
CA GLY A 97 6.86 -16.76 -15.41
C GLY A 97 7.59 -15.47 -15.02
N LYS A 98 6.91 -14.32 -15.08
CA LYS A 98 7.49 -13.01 -14.74
C LYS A 98 7.36 -12.74 -13.24
N HIS A 99 8.34 -12.11 -12.62
CA HIS A 99 8.18 -11.62 -11.24
C HIS A 99 7.20 -10.44 -11.22
N ILE A 100 6.41 -10.29 -10.15
CA ILE A 100 5.31 -9.31 -10.12
C ILE A 100 5.39 -8.42 -8.90
N ILE A 101 5.28 -7.10 -9.11
CA ILE A 101 4.85 -6.16 -8.07
C ILE A 101 3.52 -5.54 -8.53
N SER A 102 2.52 -5.54 -7.66
CA SER A 102 1.19 -5.00 -7.96
C SER A 102 0.79 -3.93 -6.95
N GLU A 103 0.17 -2.87 -7.45
CA GLU A 103 -0.50 -1.89 -6.60
C GLU A 103 -1.57 -2.52 -5.72
N LYS A 104 -1.89 -1.81 -4.64
CA LYS A 104 -2.95 -2.18 -3.70
C LYS A 104 -4.30 -1.51 -4.07
N PRO A 105 -5.44 -1.98 -3.54
CA PRO A 105 -5.62 -3.33 -2.98
C PRO A 105 -5.26 -4.38 -4.04
N LEU A 106 -4.95 -5.61 -3.62
CA LEU A 106 -4.49 -6.64 -4.56
C LEU A 106 -5.52 -6.83 -5.69
N ALA A 107 -6.80 -6.87 -5.34
CA ALA A 107 -7.91 -6.87 -6.27
C ALA A 107 -9.14 -6.12 -5.72
N ARG A 108 -10.26 -6.12 -6.44
CA ARG A 108 -11.53 -5.51 -5.98
C ARG A 108 -12.26 -6.32 -4.92
N SER A 109 -12.02 -7.62 -4.86
CA SER A 109 -12.64 -8.56 -3.91
C SER A 109 -11.67 -9.67 -3.51
N GLY A 110 -12.00 -10.40 -2.44
CA GLY A 110 -11.30 -11.61 -2.03
C GLY A 110 -11.34 -12.70 -3.09
N ASP A 111 -12.46 -12.90 -3.78
CA ASP A 111 -12.57 -13.89 -4.86
C ASP A 111 -11.60 -13.60 -6.02
N GLU A 112 -11.49 -12.34 -6.43
CA GLU A 112 -10.55 -11.91 -7.47
C GLU A 112 -9.09 -11.97 -6.97
N ALA A 113 -8.82 -11.59 -5.72
CA ALA A 113 -7.49 -11.70 -5.12
C ALA A 113 -7.05 -13.17 -4.98
N LYS A 114 -7.99 -14.09 -4.75
CA LYS A 114 -7.72 -15.53 -4.66
C LYS A 114 -7.15 -16.07 -5.99
N THR A 115 -7.75 -15.70 -7.12
CA THR A 115 -7.27 -16.19 -8.43
C THR A 115 -5.86 -15.69 -8.73
N MET A 116 -5.55 -14.45 -8.34
CA MET A 116 -4.19 -13.90 -8.43
C MET A 116 -3.19 -14.69 -7.56
N TYR A 117 -3.55 -14.94 -6.29
CA TYR A 117 -2.70 -15.71 -5.38
C TYR A 117 -2.46 -17.15 -5.88
N ASP A 118 -3.51 -17.83 -6.35
CA ASP A 118 -3.40 -19.18 -6.90
C ASP A 118 -2.47 -19.22 -8.12
N ALA A 119 -2.56 -18.23 -9.03
CA ALA A 119 -1.72 -18.15 -10.21
C ALA A 119 -0.23 -17.99 -9.87
N VAL A 120 0.12 -17.04 -9.01
CA VAL A 120 1.53 -16.81 -8.63
C VAL A 120 2.11 -17.96 -7.80
N LYS A 121 1.27 -18.60 -6.97
CA LYS A 121 1.65 -19.79 -6.20
C LYS A 121 1.98 -20.97 -7.12
N ASN A 122 1.20 -21.18 -8.18
CA ASN A 122 1.47 -22.23 -9.17
C ASN A 122 2.72 -21.93 -10.00
N ALA A 123 2.97 -20.66 -10.31
CA ALA A 123 4.14 -20.23 -11.09
C ALA A 123 5.46 -20.29 -10.31
N GLY A 124 5.42 -20.21 -8.97
CA GLY A 124 6.63 -20.26 -8.13
C GLY A 124 7.55 -19.05 -8.29
N ILE A 125 6.97 -17.89 -8.59
CA ILE A 125 7.68 -16.61 -8.81
C ILE A 125 7.69 -15.75 -7.55
N VAL A 126 8.64 -14.80 -7.45
CA VAL A 126 8.53 -13.71 -6.48
C VAL A 126 7.38 -12.77 -6.88
N HIS A 127 6.49 -12.50 -5.93
CA HIS A 127 5.30 -11.67 -6.12
C HIS A 127 5.06 -10.76 -4.90
N MET A 128 4.75 -9.49 -5.13
CA MET A 128 4.66 -8.46 -4.09
C MET A 128 3.45 -7.55 -4.26
N VAL A 129 2.82 -7.16 -3.16
CA VAL A 129 1.78 -6.11 -3.16
C VAL A 129 2.32 -4.82 -2.54
N ALA A 130 2.02 -3.67 -3.13
CA ALA A 130 2.65 -2.39 -2.83
C ALA A 130 2.10 -1.70 -1.56
N PHE A 131 2.10 -2.37 -0.41
CA PHE A 131 1.90 -1.74 0.90
C PHE A 131 3.19 -1.06 1.38
N ASN A 132 3.63 -0.06 0.62
CA ASN A 132 4.93 0.60 0.79
C ASN A 132 5.09 1.29 2.15
N TYR A 133 4.02 1.80 2.76
CA TYR A 133 4.12 2.53 4.03
C TYR A 133 4.68 1.70 5.19
N ARG A 134 4.52 0.37 5.18
CA ARG A 134 5.10 -0.51 6.21
C ARG A 134 6.64 -0.51 6.19
N ARG A 135 7.23 -0.06 5.07
CA ARG A 135 8.68 0.11 4.88
C ARG A 135 9.19 1.48 5.25
N THR A 136 8.34 2.37 5.77
CA THR A 136 8.83 3.55 6.48
C THR A 136 9.74 3.07 7.61
N PRO A 137 10.99 3.57 7.74
CA PRO A 137 11.93 3.09 8.76
C PRO A 137 11.37 3.13 10.18
N ALA A 138 10.53 4.13 10.50
CA ALA A 138 9.84 4.23 11.79
C ALA A 138 8.87 3.06 12.05
N VAL A 139 8.19 2.57 11.02
CA VAL A 139 7.27 1.42 11.12
C VAL A 139 8.05 0.12 11.24
N ALA A 140 9.14 -0.03 10.50
CA ALA A 140 10.06 -1.16 10.66
C ALA A 140 10.72 -1.16 12.05
N LEU A 141 11.03 0.00 12.61
CA LEU A 141 11.52 0.16 13.98
C LEU A 141 10.46 -0.23 15.01
N ALA A 142 9.19 0.13 14.80
CA ALA A 142 8.09 -0.33 15.65
C ALA A 142 8.01 -1.86 15.65
N LYS A 143 8.11 -2.49 14.47
CA LYS A 143 8.14 -3.96 14.36
C LYS A 143 9.33 -4.57 15.09
N LYS A 144 10.53 -3.96 14.98
CA LYS A 144 11.72 -4.37 15.73
C LYS A 144 11.45 -4.38 17.24
N TYR A 145 10.95 -3.28 17.81
CA TYR A 145 10.66 -3.20 19.24
C TYR A 145 9.62 -4.21 19.72
N ILE A 146 8.58 -4.46 18.93
CA ILE A 146 7.57 -5.48 19.23
C ILE A 146 8.22 -6.88 19.22
N ASN A 147 9.00 -7.21 18.19
CA ASN A 147 9.66 -8.51 18.08
C ASN A 147 10.72 -8.75 19.16
N GLU A 148 11.39 -7.70 19.64
CA GLU A 148 12.34 -7.75 20.76
C GLU A 148 11.66 -7.89 22.13
N GLY A 149 10.32 -7.81 22.18
CA GLY A 149 9.55 -7.82 23.43
C GLY A 149 9.68 -6.52 24.25
N ALA A 150 10.19 -5.44 23.64
CA ALA A 150 10.49 -4.19 24.34
C ALA A 150 9.25 -3.49 24.91
N ILE A 151 8.06 -3.77 24.35
CA ILE A 151 6.77 -3.31 24.88
C ILE A 151 5.90 -4.45 25.44
N GLY A 152 6.45 -5.66 25.58
CA GLY A 152 5.72 -6.85 26.04
C GLY A 152 4.68 -7.34 25.05
N ASP A 153 3.63 -7.98 25.56
CA ASP A 153 2.52 -8.52 24.75
C ASP A 153 1.60 -7.39 24.30
N VAL A 154 1.22 -7.40 23.01
CA VAL A 154 0.27 -6.43 22.45
C VAL A 154 -1.12 -6.66 23.03
N LEU A 155 -1.72 -5.61 23.60
CA LEU A 155 -3.06 -5.62 24.17
C LEU A 155 -4.07 -4.91 23.27
N ASN A 156 -3.67 -3.76 22.71
CA ASN A 156 -4.54 -2.91 21.90
C ASN A 156 -3.80 -2.33 20.69
N PHE A 157 -4.50 -2.25 19.56
CA PHE A 157 -4.11 -1.50 18.37
C PHE A 157 -5.18 -0.47 18.02
N ARG A 158 -4.78 0.78 17.77
CA ARG A 158 -5.63 1.81 17.17
C ARG A 158 -4.96 2.34 15.92
N GLY A 159 -5.54 2.10 14.75
CA GLY A 159 -5.03 2.59 13.47
C GLY A 159 -5.98 3.57 12.81
N THR A 160 -5.43 4.60 12.16
CA THR A 160 -6.24 5.51 11.34
C THR A 160 -5.58 5.81 10.01
N TYR A 161 -6.39 6.09 8.99
CA TYR A 161 -5.92 6.79 7.78
C TYR A 161 -6.92 7.86 7.39
N LEU A 162 -6.58 9.11 7.70
CA LEU A 162 -7.48 10.25 7.50
C LEU A 162 -6.96 11.14 6.36
N GLN A 163 -7.85 11.50 5.44
CA GLN A 163 -7.58 12.40 4.33
C GLN A 163 -8.76 13.36 4.11
N ASP A 164 -8.52 14.44 3.36
CA ASP A 164 -9.55 15.42 2.96
C ASP A 164 -9.57 15.73 1.46
N TRP A 165 -8.79 15.01 0.64
CA TRP A 165 -8.62 15.34 -0.78
C TRP A 165 -9.93 15.32 -1.58
N SER A 166 -10.95 14.58 -1.11
CA SER A 166 -12.30 14.58 -1.68
C SER A 166 -13.39 15.03 -0.71
N ALA A 167 -13.04 15.73 0.37
CA ALA A 167 -14.02 16.25 1.32
C ALA A 167 -14.96 17.28 0.67
N ASP A 168 -14.47 18.00 -0.35
CA ASP A 168 -15.27 18.90 -1.16
C ASP A 168 -16.24 18.12 -2.08
N PRO A 169 -17.57 18.36 -1.99
CA PRO A 169 -18.56 17.69 -2.83
C PRO A 169 -18.47 18.04 -4.32
N ASP A 170 -17.77 19.12 -4.69
CA ASP A 170 -17.56 19.52 -6.09
C ASP A 170 -16.25 18.97 -6.68
N GLY A 171 -15.52 18.14 -5.92
CA GLY A 171 -14.46 17.30 -6.46
C GLY A 171 -15.03 16.26 -7.46
N PRO A 172 -14.35 15.98 -8.58
CA PRO A 172 -14.90 15.19 -9.68
C PRO A 172 -15.07 13.70 -9.33
N LEU A 173 -16.02 13.06 -10.00
CA LEU A 173 -16.28 11.62 -9.95
C LEU A 173 -15.23 10.86 -10.77
N SER A 174 -14.13 10.47 -10.13
CA SER A 174 -13.15 9.54 -10.70
C SER A 174 -13.52 8.07 -10.44
N TRP A 175 -12.75 7.15 -11.01
CA TRP A 175 -12.92 5.70 -10.82
C TRP A 175 -12.88 5.25 -9.34
N ARG A 176 -12.27 6.05 -8.46
CA ARG A 176 -12.17 5.78 -7.00
C ARG A 176 -13.49 5.88 -6.25
N PHE A 177 -14.51 6.42 -6.91
CA PHE A 177 -15.88 6.54 -6.40
C PHE A 177 -16.85 5.56 -7.06
N GLN A 178 -16.32 4.62 -7.85
CA GLN A 178 -17.10 3.68 -8.66
C GLN A 178 -16.80 2.24 -8.25
N LYS A 179 -17.77 1.57 -7.64
CA LYS A 179 -17.64 0.22 -7.09
C LYS A 179 -17.21 -0.80 -8.14
N SER A 180 -17.70 -0.68 -9.37
CA SER A 180 -17.36 -1.58 -10.48
C SER A 180 -15.87 -1.55 -10.87
N ILE A 181 -15.17 -0.43 -10.61
CA ILE A 181 -13.76 -0.25 -10.93
C ILE A 181 -12.88 -0.42 -9.68
N ALA A 182 -13.23 0.24 -8.58
CA ALA A 182 -12.42 0.26 -7.35
C ALA A 182 -12.71 -0.90 -6.38
N GLY A 183 -13.91 -1.49 -6.45
CA GLY A 183 -14.41 -2.47 -5.46
C GLY A 183 -14.98 -1.83 -4.20
N SER A 184 -14.23 -0.91 -3.59
CA SER A 184 -14.67 -0.08 -2.46
C SER A 184 -13.95 1.28 -2.47
N GLY A 185 -14.37 2.19 -1.59
CA GLY A 185 -13.85 3.55 -1.53
C GLY A 185 -12.71 3.67 -0.52
N SER A 186 -12.98 4.29 0.63
CA SER A 186 -11.99 4.46 1.70
C SER A 186 -11.47 3.13 2.24
N LEU A 187 -12.34 2.12 2.40
CA LEU A 187 -11.98 0.77 2.84
C LEU A 187 -10.85 0.18 1.99
N GLY A 188 -11.04 0.09 0.68
CA GLY A 188 -10.09 -0.52 -0.25
C GLY A 188 -8.84 0.33 -0.48
N ASP A 189 -9.00 1.65 -0.59
CA ASP A 189 -7.91 2.55 -0.95
C ASP A 189 -6.98 2.87 0.22
N ILE A 190 -7.51 3.26 1.37
CA ILE A 190 -6.71 3.73 2.51
C ILE A 190 -6.87 2.87 3.76
N GLY A 191 -8.04 2.26 3.97
CA GLY A 191 -8.28 1.31 5.06
C GLY A 191 -7.35 0.10 4.99
N THR A 192 -7.10 -0.44 3.78
CA THR A 192 -6.19 -1.58 3.58
C THR A 192 -4.75 -1.32 4.00
N HIS A 193 -4.25 -0.08 3.94
CA HIS A 193 -2.93 0.25 4.50
C HIS A 193 -2.90 0.12 6.03
N VAL A 194 -4.00 0.48 6.71
CA VAL A 194 -4.11 0.32 8.16
C VAL A 194 -4.26 -1.16 8.52
N VAL A 195 -5.03 -1.93 7.73
CA VAL A 195 -5.12 -3.39 7.87
C VAL A 195 -3.74 -4.05 7.71
N ASP A 196 -2.96 -3.64 6.71
CA ASP A 196 -1.59 -4.13 6.54
C ASP A 196 -0.72 -3.83 7.77
N MET A 197 -0.76 -2.60 8.31
CA MET A 197 -0.01 -2.24 9.52
C MET A 197 -0.45 -3.06 10.74
N ALA A 198 -1.76 -3.24 10.92
CA ALA A 198 -2.31 -4.06 11.98
C ALA A 198 -1.81 -5.51 11.90
N ARG A 199 -1.86 -6.11 10.70
CA ARG A 199 -1.33 -7.46 10.47
C ARG A 199 0.17 -7.55 10.72
N PHE A 200 0.91 -6.57 10.19
CA PHE A 200 2.37 -6.52 10.30
C PHE A 200 2.84 -6.45 11.76
N LEU A 201 2.20 -5.58 12.55
CA LEU A 201 2.64 -5.25 13.91
C LEU A 201 2.00 -6.16 14.96
N CYS A 202 0.73 -6.56 14.77
CA CYS A 202 -0.07 -7.21 15.81
C CYS A 202 -0.49 -8.66 15.47
N GLY A 203 -0.33 -9.12 14.23
CA GLY A 203 -0.71 -10.47 13.78
C GLY A 203 -2.09 -10.52 13.11
N GLU A 204 -2.59 -11.73 12.84
CA GLU A 204 -3.81 -11.90 12.04
C GLU A 204 -5.08 -11.44 12.78
N ILE A 205 -5.97 -10.79 12.02
CA ILE A 205 -7.30 -10.36 12.46
C ILE A 205 -8.27 -11.54 12.27
N THR A 206 -9.00 -11.91 13.32
CA THR A 206 -9.92 -13.06 13.33
C THR A 206 -11.39 -12.65 13.21
N GLN A 207 -11.77 -11.48 13.70
CA GLN A 207 -13.14 -10.96 13.59
C GLN A 207 -13.17 -9.44 13.45
N VAL A 208 -14.20 -8.94 12.80
CA VAL A 208 -14.44 -7.51 12.59
C VAL A 208 -15.90 -7.14 12.87
N ASN A 209 -16.12 -5.92 13.38
CA ASN A 209 -17.44 -5.30 13.49
C ASN A 209 -17.38 -3.87 12.93
N THR A 210 -18.04 -3.65 11.79
CA THR A 210 -17.74 -2.51 10.92
C THR A 210 -18.96 -1.66 10.61
N GLN A 211 -18.75 -0.36 10.40
CA GLN A 211 -19.69 0.55 9.76
C GLN A 211 -19.02 1.23 8.57
N LEU A 212 -19.68 1.16 7.41
CA LEU A 212 -19.31 1.90 6.20
C LEU A 212 -20.30 3.04 5.95
N LYS A 213 -19.78 4.18 5.48
CA LYS A 213 -20.60 5.37 5.24
C LYS A 213 -20.18 6.12 4.00
N THR A 214 -21.17 6.55 3.21
CA THR A 214 -21.03 7.52 2.12
C THR A 214 -21.60 8.85 2.58
N TRP A 215 -20.78 9.90 2.57
CA TRP A 215 -21.14 11.25 2.99
C TRP A 215 -21.56 12.10 1.78
N VAL A 216 -20.77 12.04 0.71
CA VAL A 216 -21.02 12.76 -0.56
C VAL A 216 -21.58 11.78 -1.59
N LYS A 217 -22.91 11.81 -1.77
CA LYS A 217 -23.62 10.81 -2.61
C LYS A 217 -23.53 11.05 -4.11
N THR A 218 -23.19 12.26 -4.53
CA THR A 218 -23.03 12.59 -5.95
C THR A 218 -21.85 13.52 -6.15
N ARG A 219 -21.21 13.45 -7.31
CA ARG A 219 -20.06 14.29 -7.70
C ARG A 219 -20.14 14.71 -9.16
N PRO A 220 -19.59 15.87 -9.56
CA PRO A 220 -19.52 16.26 -10.96
C PRO A 220 -18.76 15.24 -11.81
N LEU A 221 -19.25 14.89 -12.98
CA LEU A 221 -18.60 13.95 -13.89
C LEU A 221 -17.28 14.54 -14.38
N GLN A 222 -16.25 13.70 -14.39
CA GLN A 222 -14.93 14.11 -14.86
C GLN A 222 -14.90 14.16 -16.40
N ALA A 223 -14.54 15.32 -16.96
CA ALA A 223 -14.42 15.48 -18.41
C ALA A 223 -13.14 14.83 -19.00
N GLY A 224 -12.13 14.54 -18.17
CA GLY A 224 -10.86 13.92 -18.58
C GLY A 224 -10.60 12.59 -17.87
N GLY A 225 -9.96 11.64 -18.56
CA GLY A 225 -9.77 10.27 -18.06
C GLY A 225 -8.64 10.06 -17.04
N VAL A 226 -7.94 11.12 -16.60
CA VAL A 226 -6.80 11.02 -15.69
C VAL A 226 -7.22 11.42 -14.28
N ASP A 227 -7.14 10.49 -13.33
CA ASP A 227 -7.35 10.76 -11.91
C ASP A 227 -6.13 11.50 -11.32
N LYS A 228 -6.36 12.71 -10.81
CA LYS A 228 -5.33 13.55 -10.17
C LYS A 228 -5.61 13.77 -8.68
N LEU A 229 -6.50 12.99 -8.07
CA LEU A 229 -6.91 13.15 -6.67
C LEU A 229 -7.31 14.61 -6.39
N GLY A 230 -6.89 15.18 -5.25
CA GLY A 230 -7.17 16.55 -4.85
C GLY A 230 -6.59 17.65 -5.78
N ALA A 231 -5.76 17.30 -6.77
CA ALA A 231 -5.26 18.24 -7.78
C ALA A 231 -6.13 18.31 -9.05
N SER A 232 -7.29 17.65 -9.06
CA SER A 232 -8.22 17.67 -10.18
C SER A 232 -8.93 19.03 -10.32
N THR A 233 -9.18 19.47 -11.55
CA THR A 233 -9.99 20.65 -11.83
C THR A 233 -11.42 20.41 -11.38
N LYS A 234 -11.99 21.35 -10.62
CA LYS A 234 -13.38 21.32 -10.17
C LYS A 234 -14.26 22.03 -11.19
N ASP A 235 -15.41 21.43 -11.48
CA ASP A 235 -16.46 22.04 -12.29
C ASP A 235 -17.81 21.72 -11.65
N SER A 236 -18.31 22.64 -10.83
CA SER A 236 -19.59 22.48 -10.15
C SER A 236 -20.80 22.56 -11.11
N THR A 237 -20.58 22.94 -12.37
CA THR A 237 -21.63 23.04 -13.40
C THR A 237 -21.77 21.78 -14.24
N ALA A 238 -20.80 20.86 -14.19
CA ALA A 238 -20.86 19.60 -14.90
C ALA A 238 -22.00 18.70 -14.38
N PRO A 239 -22.60 17.84 -15.24
CA PRO A 239 -23.56 16.83 -14.80
C PRO A 239 -22.98 16.01 -13.66
N ARG A 240 -23.80 15.59 -12.69
CA ARG A 240 -23.34 14.82 -11.53
C ARG A 240 -23.69 13.34 -11.68
N GLY A 241 -22.77 12.46 -11.27
CA GLY A 241 -23.00 11.02 -11.14
C GLY A 241 -23.06 10.58 -9.68
N GLU A 242 -23.57 9.37 -9.45
CA GLU A 242 -23.66 8.76 -8.12
C GLU A 242 -22.30 8.26 -7.62
N VAL A 243 -22.09 8.35 -6.31
CA VAL A 243 -21.00 7.69 -5.58
C VAL A 243 -21.59 6.43 -4.93
N ASP A 244 -21.14 5.26 -5.35
CA ASP A 244 -21.66 3.95 -4.91
C ASP A 244 -20.68 3.17 -4.01
N VAL A 245 -19.73 3.89 -3.41
CA VAL A 245 -18.74 3.38 -2.46
C VAL A 245 -18.73 4.17 -1.16
N ASP A 246 -18.02 3.63 -0.16
CA ASP A 246 -17.82 4.26 1.13
C ASP A 246 -16.81 5.44 1.07
N ASP A 247 -17.18 6.54 1.71
CA ASP A 247 -16.26 7.65 2.01
C ASP A 247 -15.53 7.40 3.35
N GLU A 248 -16.08 6.56 4.22
CA GLU A 248 -15.57 6.31 5.57
C GLU A 248 -15.84 4.89 6.06
N VAL A 249 -14.87 4.33 6.77
CA VAL A 249 -14.94 3.04 7.47
C VAL A 249 -14.53 3.20 8.93
N LEU A 250 -15.31 2.61 9.82
CA LEU A 250 -15.01 2.44 11.25
C LEU A 250 -15.16 0.96 11.60
N SER A 251 -14.15 0.35 12.23
CA SER A 251 -14.19 -1.08 12.56
C SER A 251 -13.56 -1.38 13.91
N LEU A 252 -14.19 -2.27 14.68
CA LEU A 252 -13.56 -2.97 15.81
C LEU A 252 -12.95 -4.28 15.31
N LEU A 253 -11.79 -4.65 15.88
CA LEU A 253 -10.98 -5.79 15.47
C LEU A 253 -10.74 -6.72 16.66
N GLU A 254 -10.78 -8.03 16.41
CA GLU A 254 -10.20 -9.06 17.28
C GLU A 254 -9.02 -9.73 16.57
N PHE A 255 -7.92 -9.96 17.30
CA PHE A 255 -6.72 -10.59 16.77
C PHE A 255 -6.57 -12.03 17.26
N GLN A 256 -5.85 -12.85 16.49
CA GLN A 256 -5.60 -14.25 16.80
C GLN A 256 -4.87 -14.46 18.14
N ASN A 257 -4.04 -13.51 18.56
CA ASN A 257 -3.30 -13.54 19.82
C ASN A 257 -4.11 -13.02 21.03
N GLY A 258 -5.39 -12.68 20.85
CA GLY A 258 -6.25 -12.15 21.91
C GLY A 258 -6.19 -10.64 22.11
N ALA A 259 -5.34 -9.92 21.36
CA ALA A 259 -5.39 -8.47 21.33
C ALA A 259 -6.71 -7.97 20.71
N ILE A 260 -7.10 -6.75 21.03
CA ILE A 260 -8.22 -6.05 20.38
C ILE A 260 -7.72 -4.83 19.63
N GLY A 261 -8.56 -4.27 18.76
CA GLY A 261 -8.22 -3.00 18.15
C GLY A 261 -9.37 -2.27 17.49
N SER A 262 -9.02 -1.11 16.92
CA SER A 262 -9.91 -0.34 16.08
C SER A 262 -9.19 0.23 14.86
N LEU A 263 -9.95 0.40 13.79
CA LEU A 263 -9.54 0.97 12.53
C LEU A 263 -10.53 2.04 12.10
N GLU A 264 -10.01 3.18 11.65
CA GLU A 264 -10.79 4.25 11.04
C GLU A 264 -10.10 4.73 9.76
N ALA A 265 -10.82 4.85 8.66
CA ALA A 265 -10.29 5.51 7.47
C ALA A 265 -11.36 6.34 6.77
N THR A 266 -11.01 7.57 6.37
CA THR A 266 -11.96 8.52 5.78
C THR A 266 -11.29 9.44 4.76
N ARG A 267 -12.05 9.83 3.75
CA ARG A 267 -11.67 10.87 2.78
C ARG A 267 -12.31 12.24 3.10
N ASN A 268 -12.95 12.38 4.26
CA ASN A 268 -13.74 13.55 4.66
C ASN A 268 -13.25 14.23 5.96
N ALA A 269 -11.98 14.06 6.33
CA ALA A 269 -11.42 14.64 7.55
C ALA A 269 -10.65 15.94 7.28
N HIS A 270 -11.35 17.06 7.13
CA HIS A 270 -10.75 18.37 6.87
C HIS A 270 -9.52 18.67 7.76
N GLY A 271 -8.40 19.03 7.11
CA GLY A 271 -7.13 19.31 7.78
C GLY A 271 -6.23 18.08 7.95
N ARG A 272 -6.65 16.90 7.49
CA ARG A 272 -5.82 15.69 7.40
C ARG A 272 -5.46 15.44 5.95
N ASN A 273 -4.17 15.34 5.64
CA ASN A 273 -3.73 15.17 4.25
C ASN A 273 -3.36 13.71 3.96
N ASN A 274 -2.44 13.17 4.76
CA ASN A 274 -1.98 11.79 4.63
C ASN A 274 -1.72 11.19 6.02
N PHE A 275 -2.68 11.40 6.92
CA PHE A 275 -2.59 11.11 8.34
C PHE A 275 -2.83 9.61 8.61
N LEU A 276 -1.85 8.80 8.20
CA LEU A 276 -1.77 7.39 8.52
C LEU A 276 -1.07 7.23 9.87
N THR A 277 -1.80 6.73 10.86
CA THR A 277 -1.30 6.56 12.23
C THR A 277 -1.54 5.17 12.77
N PHE A 278 -0.75 4.80 13.77
CA PHE A 278 -1.14 3.77 14.71
C PHE A 278 -0.70 4.14 16.12
N GLU A 279 -1.43 3.65 17.10
CA GLU A 279 -1.03 3.56 18.50
C GLU A 279 -1.19 2.13 18.98
N ILE A 280 -0.18 1.60 19.64
CA ILE A 280 -0.14 0.23 20.16
C ILE A 280 0.13 0.32 21.66
N HIS A 281 -0.68 -0.39 22.45
CA HIS A 281 -0.46 -0.58 23.88
C HIS A 281 -0.05 -2.02 24.13
N GLY A 282 1.14 -2.20 24.72
CA GLY A 282 1.61 -3.49 25.19
C GLY A 282 1.74 -3.51 26.71
N THR A 283 2.01 -4.70 27.28
CA THR A 283 2.13 -4.88 28.73
C THR A 283 3.30 -4.12 29.36
N LEU A 284 4.33 -3.77 28.57
CA LEU A 284 5.56 -3.10 29.02
C LEU A 284 5.84 -1.77 28.32
N GLY A 285 4.93 -1.25 27.50
CA GLY A 285 5.13 0.02 26.83
C GLY A 285 4.09 0.34 25.76
N SER A 286 4.26 1.48 25.11
CA SER A 286 3.39 1.94 24.02
C SER A 286 4.20 2.49 22.86
N ILE A 287 3.67 2.38 21.65
CA ILE A 287 4.24 2.95 20.43
C ILE A 287 3.19 3.80 19.73
N TYR A 288 3.58 4.98 19.24
CA TYR A 288 2.76 5.85 18.41
C TYR A 288 3.52 6.28 17.15
N PHE A 289 2.82 6.28 16.02
CA PHE A 289 3.36 6.69 14.72
C PHE A 289 2.39 7.62 13.98
N ASN A 290 2.95 8.58 13.24
CA ASN A 290 2.20 9.44 12.32
C ASN A 290 2.99 9.66 11.02
N TYR A 291 2.45 9.23 9.89
CA TYR A 291 3.11 9.34 8.59
C TYR A 291 3.29 10.79 8.08
N GLU A 292 2.51 11.77 8.59
CA GLU A 292 2.79 13.19 8.30
C GLU A 292 4.11 13.64 8.93
N ARG A 293 4.60 12.91 9.94
CA ARG A 293 5.91 13.06 10.59
C ARG A 293 6.72 11.75 10.51
N ARG A 294 6.81 11.16 9.32
CA ARG A 294 7.29 9.77 9.13
C ARG A 294 8.71 9.46 9.60
N ASP A 295 9.54 10.48 9.79
CA ASP A 295 10.87 10.34 10.39
C ASP A 295 10.82 9.93 11.87
N GLU A 296 9.69 10.21 12.55
CA GLU A 296 9.48 10.03 13.98
C GLU A 296 8.77 8.70 14.30
N LEU A 297 9.27 8.01 15.33
CA LEU A 297 8.53 7.01 16.08
C LEU A 297 8.47 7.43 17.55
N GLN A 298 7.29 7.51 18.13
CA GLN A 298 7.13 7.76 19.55
C GLN A 298 7.04 6.42 20.29
N VAL A 299 7.84 6.24 21.34
CA VAL A 299 7.81 5.02 22.16
C VAL A 299 7.88 5.37 23.65
N ALA A 300 7.15 4.66 24.50
CA ALA A 300 7.23 4.78 25.95
C ALA A 300 7.51 3.39 26.54
N PHE A 301 8.47 3.28 27.45
CA PHE A 301 8.82 2.02 28.10
C PHE A 301 8.43 2.05 29.58
N ALA A 302 7.76 1.00 30.06
CA ALA A 302 7.36 0.88 31.46
C ALA A 302 8.56 0.75 32.41
N THR A 303 9.73 0.35 31.89
CA THR A 303 10.99 0.16 32.61
C THR A 303 11.75 1.45 32.90
N ASP A 304 11.36 2.58 32.28
CA ASP A 304 11.98 3.86 32.58
C ASP A 304 11.78 4.24 34.07
N GLN A 305 12.73 4.95 34.65
CA GLN A 305 12.63 5.41 36.04
C GLN A 305 11.38 6.29 36.23
N ALA A 306 10.71 6.15 37.37
CA ALA A 306 9.40 6.76 37.62
C ALA A 306 9.37 8.29 37.47
N ASP A 307 10.48 8.97 37.76
CA ASP A 307 10.63 10.44 37.67
C ASP A 307 10.86 10.96 36.25
N ARG A 308 10.97 10.07 35.24
CA ARG A 308 11.29 10.43 33.85
C ARG A 308 10.59 9.54 32.80
N LYS A 309 9.44 8.96 33.14
CA LYS A 309 8.62 8.19 32.20
C LYS A 309 7.93 9.11 31.20
N GLY A 310 7.84 8.67 29.95
CA GLY A 310 7.10 9.36 28.91
C GLY A 310 7.41 8.80 27.52
N PHE A 311 6.68 9.30 26.53
CA PHE A 311 7.05 9.04 25.13
C PHE A 311 8.35 9.75 24.80
N ARG A 312 9.31 9.01 24.26
CA ARG A 312 10.48 9.55 23.55
C ARG A 312 10.17 9.59 22.06
N THR A 313 10.50 10.70 21.41
CA THR A 313 10.45 10.80 19.95
C THR A 313 11.79 10.36 19.38
N VAL A 314 11.80 9.23 18.67
CA VAL A 314 12.97 8.66 18.01
C VAL A 314 12.95 9.05 16.54
N TYR A 315 13.97 9.79 16.09
CA TYR A 315 14.18 10.03 14.66
C TYR A 315 14.97 8.88 14.04
N THR A 316 14.45 8.32 12.95
CA THR A 316 15.10 7.21 12.25
C THR A 316 16.32 7.67 11.44
N GLY A 317 17.29 6.76 11.24
CA GLY A 317 18.64 7.04 10.69
C GLY A 317 19.52 5.78 10.74
N PRO A 318 20.86 5.89 10.66
CA PRO A 318 21.76 4.72 10.47
C PRO A 318 21.65 3.59 11.50
N ALA A 319 21.23 3.87 12.73
CA ALA A 319 21.08 2.87 13.79
C ALA A 319 19.76 2.06 13.73
N HIS A 320 18.87 2.40 12.79
CA HIS A 320 17.51 1.87 12.69
C HIS A 320 17.36 1.02 11.41
N PRO A 321 16.31 0.20 11.28
CA PRO A 321 16.12 -0.64 10.10
C PRO A 321 16.22 0.14 8.77
N TYR A 322 16.91 -0.45 7.79
CA TYR A 322 17.27 0.15 6.49
C TYR A 322 18.25 1.32 6.55
N GLY A 323 18.71 1.73 7.74
CA GLY A 323 19.59 2.88 7.93
C GLY A 323 20.92 2.78 7.20
N GLU A 324 21.38 1.58 6.87
CA GLU A 324 22.62 1.33 6.12
C GLU A 324 22.59 1.83 4.67
N GLY A 325 21.39 1.88 4.05
CA GLY A 325 21.22 2.36 2.68
C GLY A 325 20.63 3.76 2.58
N LEU A 326 20.26 4.37 3.71
CA LEU A 326 19.59 5.67 3.76
C LEU A 326 20.58 6.78 4.13
N TRP A 327 20.08 7.84 4.75
CA TRP A 327 20.84 9.05 5.04
C TRP A 327 21.82 8.89 6.22
N PRO A 328 22.94 9.66 6.22
CA PRO A 328 24.02 9.48 7.19
C PRO A 328 23.69 9.92 8.62
N ILE A 329 22.60 10.66 8.84
CA ILE A 329 22.15 11.11 10.16
C ILE A 329 20.62 11.08 10.25
N PRO A 330 20.05 10.91 11.46
CA PRO A 330 18.62 11.04 11.65
C PRO A 330 18.08 12.40 11.24
N ALA A 331 16.83 12.42 10.77
CA ALA A 331 16.10 13.62 10.37
C ALA A 331 16.70 14.41 9.17
N LEU A 332 17.60 13.82 8.38
CA LEU A 332 17.94 14.40 7.08
C LEU A 332 16.71 14.43 6.14
N GLY A 333 15.78 13.49 6.34
CA GLY A 333 14.43 13.54 5.81
C GLY A 333 14.08 12.29 5.01
N ILE A 334 13.06 11.57 5.47
CA ILE A 334 12.42 10.48 4.75
C ILE A 334 11.16 11.01 4.06
N GLY A 335 11.09 10.85 2.74
CA GLY A 335 9.93 11.14 1.91
C GLY A 335 9.15 9.89 1.53
N TYR A 336 8.23 10.06 0.58
CA TYR A 336 7.51 8.94 -0.04
C TYR A 336 8.44 8.06 -0.89
N GLY A 337 9.42 8.69 -1.57
CA GLY A 337 10.33 8.00 -2.50
C GLY A 337 11.16 6.91 -1.82
N GLU A 338 11.69 7.19 -0.64
CA GLU A 338 12.49 6.24 0.14
C GLU A 338 11.70 4.97 0.48
N THR A 339 10.39 5.06 0.76
CA THR A 339 9.56 3.87 1.00
C THR A 339 9.48 2.96 -0.23
N LYS A 340 9.42 3.55 -1.43
CA LYS A 340 9.40 2.83 -2.71
C LYS A 340 10.79 2.27 -3.07
N ILE A 341 11.85 2.98 -2.70
CA ILE A 341 13.23 2.53 -2.84
C ILE A 341 13.49 1.28 -1.98
N ILE A 342 13.09 1.30 -0.71
CA ILE A 342 13.19 0.15 0.20
C ILE A 342 12.32 -1.01 -0.31
N GLU A 343 11.12 -0.72 -0.82
CA GLU A 343 10.24 -1.71 -1.43
C GLU A 343 10.89 -2.42 -2.61
N THR A 344 11.49 -1.65 -3.52
CA THR A 344 12.22 -2.18 -4.67
C THR A 344 13.44 -2.98 -4.24
N TYR A 345 14.16 -2.53 -3.20
CA TYR A 345 15.32 -3.25 -2.67
C TYR A 345 14.94 -4.65 -2.18
N ASP A 346 13.93 -4.76 -1.30
CA ASP A 346 13.49 -6.05 -0.77
C ASP A 346 12.96 -6.98 -1.87
N PHE A 347 12.20 -6.43 -2.82
CA PHE A 347 11.66 -7.19 -3.95
C PHE A 347 12.76 -7.77 -4.83
N VAL A 348 13.71 -6.93 -5.25
CA VAL A 348 14.84 -7.35 -6.09
C VAL A 348 15.75 -8.30 -5.34
N LYS A 349 15.96 -8.08 -4.03
CA LYS A 349 16.71 -9.00 -3.18
C LYS A 349 16.05 -10.38 -3.14
N ALA A 350 14.74 -10.46 -2.93
CA ALA A 350 14.02 -11.74 -2.94
C ALA A 350 14.14 -12.48 -4.27
N ILE A 351 14.09 -11.77 -5.41
CA ILE A 351 14.31 -12.35 -6.75
C ILE A 351 15.71 -12.96 -6.84
N MET A 352 16.73 -12.25 -6.38
CA MET A 352 18.12 -12.68 -6.51
C MET A 352 18.51 -13.79 -5.53
N ASP A 353 17.90 -13.80 -4.34
CA ASP A 353 18.11 -14.82 -3.32
C ASP A 353 17.25 -16.08 -3.58
N GLY A 354 16.30 -16.04 -4.53
CA GLY A 354 15.35 -17.12 -4.79
C GLY A 354 14.37 -17.34 -3.62
N GLY A 355 14.04 -16.28 -2.90
CA GLY A 355 13.23 -16.30 -1.68
C GLY A 355 11.85 -15.66 -1.85
N GLU A 356 11.22 -15.35 -0.72
CA GLU A 356 9.94 -14.62 -0.66
C GLU A 356 10.15 -13.20 -0.14
N VAL A 357 9.22 -12.30 -0.46
CA VAL A 357 9.13 -10.94 0.09
C VAL A 357 7.82 -10.80 0.86
N SER A 358 7.75 -9.90 1.85
CA SER A 358 6.47 -9.53 2.50
C SER A 358 6.23 -8.01 2.38
N PRO A 359 5.02 -7.56 2.04
CA PRO A 359 3.82 -8.36 1.81
C PRO A 359 3.77 -8.92 0.39
N ASN A 360 3.41 -10.19 0.27
CA ASN A 360 3.22 -10.89 -1.01
C ASN A 360 1.73 -11.02 -1.36
N PHE A 361 1.38 -11.80 -2.39
CA PHE A 361 -0.02 -11.97 -2.80
C PHE A 361 -0.84 -12.78 -1.81
N LYS A 362 -0.21 -13.61 -0.95
CA LYS A 362 -0.90 -14.23 0.20
C LYS A 362 -1.35 -13.14 1.17
N ASP A 363 -0.47 -12.19 1.48
CA ASP A 363 -0.80 -11.05 2.33
C ASP A 363 -1.87 -10.16 1.69
N GLY A 364 -1.75 -9.86 0.39
CA GLY A 364 -2.76 -9.10 -0.35
C GLY A 364 -4.12 -9.78 -0.36
N TYR A 365 -4.16 -11.09 -0.60
CA TYR A 365 -5.40 -11.88 -0.52
C TYR A 365 -6.00 -11.88 0.88
N GLN A 366 -5.19 -12.06 1.93
CA GLN A 366 -5.65 -11.97 3.31
C GLN A 366 -6.27 -10.60 3.63
N ILE A 367 -5.66 -9.52 3.13
CA ILE A 367 -6.18 -8.15 3.31
C ILE A 367 -7.50 -7.96 2.56
N ASN A 368 -7.64 -8.49 1.34
CA ASN A 368 -8.92 -8.49 0.63
C ASN A 368 -10.01 -9.29 1.37
N LEU A 369 -9.69 -10.44 1.98
CA LEU A 369 -10.64 -11.19 2.82
C LEU A 369 -11.08 -10.41 4.07
N ILE A 370 -10.18 -9.64 4.68
CA ILE A 370 -10.52 -8.76 5.80
C ILE A 370 -11.44 -7.63 5.32
N ALA A 371 -11.16 -7.03 4.15
CA ALA A 371 -12.01 -6.00 3.57
C ALA A 371 -13.41 -6.54 3.22
N ASP A 372 -13.51 -7.75 2.66
CA ASP A 372 -14.79 -8.39 2.38
C ASP A 372 -15.58 -8.66 3.68
N ALA A 373 -14.91 -9.15 4.73
CA ALA A 373 -15.53 -9.35 6.04
C ALA A 373 -16.01 -8.03 6.68
N MET A 374 -15.26 -6.94 6.51
CA MET A 374 -15.64 -5.60 6.95
C MET A 374 -16.90 -5.10 6.21
N ALA A 375 -16.95 -5.27 4.90
CA ALA A 375 -18.12 -4.92 4.09
C ALA A 375 -19.35 -5.76 4.49
N ALA A 376 -19.18 -7.07 4.65
CA ALA A 376 -20.23 -7.99 5.10
C ALA A 376 -20.75 -7.61 6.50
N SER A 377 -19.84 -7.33 7.44
CA SER A 377 -20.17 -6.89 8.80
C SER A 377 -20.99 -5.61 8.82
N SER A 378 -20.63 -4.62 7.98
CA SER A 378 -21.41 -3.39 7.87
C SER A 378 -22.82 -3.61 7.32
N GLN A 379 -23.00 -4.59 6.42
CA GLN A 379 -24.30 -4.94 5.87
C GLN A 379 -25.18 -5.69 6.89
N SER A 380 -24.60 -6.66 7.60
CA SER A 380 -25.31 -7.49 8.58
C SER A 380 -25.49 -6.81 9.94
N ARG A 381 -24.71 -5.75 10.23
CA ARG A 381 -24.61 -5.10 11.54
C ARG A 381 -24.22 -6.06 12.67
N SER A 382 -23.32 -6.99 12.36
CA SER A 382 -22.86 -8.01 13.30
C SER A 382 -21.35 -8.23 13.20
N TRP A 383 -20.76 -8.82 14.24
CA TRP A 383 -19.43 -9.40 14.15
C TRP A 383 -19.36 -10.41 13.02
N THR A 384 -18.30 -10.35 12.22
CA THR A 384 -18.06 -11.24 11.09
C THR A 384 -16.67 -11.86 11.22
N PRO A 385 -16.56 -13.20 11.15
CA PRO A 385 -15.27 -13.88 11.18
C PRO A 385 -14.49 -13.64 9.89
N VAL A 386 -13.18 -13.58 10.02
CA VAL A 386 -12.23 -13.46 8.91
C VAL A 386 -11.64 -14.84 8.61
N GLN A 387 -11.71 -15.26 7.36
CA GLN A 387 -11.00 -16.46 6.92
C GLN A 387 -9.49 -16.19 6.88
N ILE A 388 -8.70 -17.05 7.54
CA ILE A 388 -7.23 -16.98 7.51
C ILE A 388 -6.68 -17.87 6.40
N VAL A 389 -5.87 -17.30 5.51
CA VAL A 389 -5.17 -18.01 4.44
C VAL A 389 -4.05 -18.85 5.02
N LYS A 390 -4.12 -20.18 4.81
CA LYS A 390 -3.11 -21.12 5.31
C LYS A 390 -1.80 -21.05 4.54
#